data_AF-A0A8S1ZS87-F1
#
_entry.id   AF-A0A8S1ZS87-F1
#
_cell.length_a   1.000
_cell.length_b   1.000
_cell.length_c   1.000
_cell.angle_alpha   90.00
_cell.angle_beta   90.00
_cell.angle_gamma   90.00
#
_symmetry.space_group_name_H-M   'P 1'
#
loop_
_entity.id
_entity.type
_entity.pdbx_description
1 polymer ?
#
loop_
_entity_poly.entity_id
_entity_poly.type
_entity_poly.pdbx_seq_one_letter_code
_entity_poly.pdbx_strand_id
1 'polypeptide(L)'
;MSRSLGIPVKLLHESSGHIVSVEMKSGELYRGSMIECEDNWNCQLENITYKAKDGKVSQLEHVFIRGSLVRFIVIPDMLKNAPMFKDVRGKGKSSSLGVGRGRGAAMRAKGQGTGRGTGGRGAVPPVRR
;
A
#
# COMPACT_ATOMS: atom_id res chain seq x y z
N MET A 1 -18.89 9.25 9.77
CA MET A 1 -18.58 7.81 9.64
C MET A 1 -17.64 7.62 8.46
N SER A 2 -16.32 7.65 8.64
CA SER A 2 -15.39 7.27 7.57
C SER A 2 -15.31 5.75 7.54
N ARG A 3 -16.20 5.11 6.76
CA ARG A 3 -15.93 3.73 6.33
C ARG A 3 -14.58 3.75 5.62
N SER A 4 -13.66 2.87 6.01
CA SER A 4 -12.40 2.69 5.30
C SER A 4 -12.69 2.16 3.89
N LEU A 5 -12.98 3.05 2.95
CA LEU A 5 -13.21 2.70 1.55
C LEU A 5 -11.95 2.03 1.00
N GLY A 6 -12.14 0.95 0.21
CA GLY A 6 -11.05 0.28 -0.47
C GLY A 6 -10.32 1.24 -1.42
N ILE A 7 -9.02 1.00 -1.62
CA ILE A 7 -8.19 1.80 -2.54
C ILE A 7 -8.85 2.00 -3.92
N PRO A 8 -9.46 0.97 -4.55
CA PRO A 8 -10.12 1.15 -5.85
C PRO A 8 -11.29 2.14 -5.82
N VAL A 9 -12.10 2.13 -4.76
CA VAL A 9 -13.24 3.05 -4.62
C VAL A 9 -12.76 4.49 -4.46
N LYS A 10 -11.71 4.69 -3.65
CA LYS A 10 -11.10 6.01 -3.50
C LYS A 10 -10.50 6.52 -4.82
N LEU A 11 -9.92 5.64 -5.63
CA LEU A 11 -9.41 5.98 -6.97
C LEU A 11 -10.51 6.42 -7.93
N LEU A 12 -11.67 5.78 -7.87
CA LEU A 12 -12.81 6.20 -8.66
C LEU A 12 -13.29 7.60 -8.26
N HIS A 13 -13.35 7.90 -6.96
CA HIS A 13 -13.67 9.25 -6.47
C HIS A 13 -12.68 10.30 -7.01
N GLU A 14 -11.38 10.02 -7.00
CA GLU A 14 -10.35 10.91 -7.56
C GLU A 14 -10.45 11.07 -9.09
N SER A 15 -11.10 10.15 -9.80
CA SER A 15 -11.29 10.22 -11.25
C SER A 15 -12.41 11.16 -11.69
N SER A 16 -13.19 11.69 -10.75
CA SER A 16 -14.18 12.76 -11.01
C SER A 16 -13.51 13.98 -11.67
N GLY A 17 -14.21 14.60 -12.60
CA GLY A 17 -13.72 15.70 -13.44
C GLY A 17 -12.83 15.29 -14.60
N HIS A 18 -12.56 13.99 -14.80
CA HIS A 18 -11.71 13.50 -15.87
C HIS A 18 -12.44 12.65 -16.89
N ILE A 19 -11.86 12.53 -18.09
CA ILE A 19 -12.34 11.61 -19.12
C ILE A 19 -12.01 10.17 -18.72
N VAL A 20 -13.05 9.36 -18.58
CA VAL A 20 -12.96 7.94 -18.27
C VAL A 20 -13.58 7.11 -19.39
N SER A 21 -13.32 5.80 -19.39
CA SER A 21 -14.04 4.86 -20.25
C SER A 21 -14.63 3.74 -19.41
N VAL A 22 -15.94 3.59 -19.46
CA VAL A 22 -16.71 2.60 -18.69
C VAL A 22 -17.19 1.52 -19.64
N GLU A 23 -16.70 0.29 -19.46
CA GLU A 23 -17.19 -0.86 -20.20
C GLU A 23 -18.26 -1.59 -19.38
N MET A 24 -19.41 -1.82 -19.99
CA MET A 24 -20.52 -2.55 -19.40
C MET A 24 -20.33 -4.06 -19.54
N LYS A 25 -20.95 -4.84 -18.65
CA LYS A 25 -20.98 -6.31 -18.75
C LYS A 25 -21.61 -6.83 -20.05
N SER A 26 -22.49 -6.03 -20.66
CA SER A 26 -23.11 -6.27 -21.97
C SER A 26 -22.13 -6.10 -23.15
N GLY A 27 -21.00 -5.43 -22.95
CA GLY A 27 -20.00 -5.10 -23.97
C GLY A 27 -20.15 -3.71 -24.59
N GLU A 28 -21.05 -2.88 -24.08
CA GLU A 28 -21.18 -1.47 -24.47
C GLU A 28 -20.09 -0.62 -23.80
N LEU A 29 -19.65 0.44 -24.49
CA LEU A 29 -18.60 1.33 -23.99
C LEU A 29 -19.10 2.77 -23.93
N TYR A 30 -18.90 3.40 -22.77
CA TYR A 30 -19.21 4.81 -22.54
C TYR A 30 -17.90 5.55 -22.26
N ARG A 31 -17.53 6.49 -23.12
CA ARG A 31 -16.35 7.34 -22.91
C ARG A 31 -16.78 8.79 -22.77
N GLY A 32 -16.57 9.39 -21.61
CA GLY A 32 -17.01 10.75 -21.32
C GLY A 32 -16.35 11.31 -20.06
N SER A 33 -16.70 12.54 -19.70
CA SER A 33 -16.26 13.19 -18.46
C SER A 33 -17.04 12.64 -17.28
N MET A 34 -16.34 12.11 -16.26
CA MET A 34 -16.97 11.65 -15.02
C MET A 34 -17.36 12.86 -14.18
N ILE A 35 -18.65 13.04 -13.91
CA ILE A 35 -19.13 14.09 -13.00
C ILE A 35 -18.98 13.60 -11.56
N GLU A 36 -19.51 12.41 -11.27
CA GLU A 36 -19.55 11.84 -9.93
C GLU A 36 -19.49 10.32 -9.98
N CYS A 37 -18.91 9.70 -8.96
CA CYS A 37 -18.95 8.27 -8.73
C CYS A 37 -19.36 7.97 -7.29
N GLU A 38 -20.26 7.02 -7.08
CA GLU A 38 -20.67 6.54 -5.76
C GLU A 38 -19.83 5.33 -5.30
N ASP A 39 -19.91 4.98 -4.01
CA ASP A 39 -19.21 3.82 -3.42
C ASP A 39 -19.65 2.47 -4.04
N ASN A 40 -20.87 2.40 -4.59
CA ASN A 40 -21.42 1.24 -5.29
C ASN A 40 -21.06 1.21 -6.79
N TRP A 41 -20.20 2.13 -7.23
CA TRP A 41 -19.74 2.34 -8.61
C TRP A 41 -20.82 2.84 -9.57
N ASN A 42 -21.93 3.38 -9.06
CA ASN A 42 -22.79 4.21 -9.91
C ASN A 42 -21.98 5.42 -10.39
N CYS A 43 -22.07 5.75 -11.67
CA CYS A 43 -21.31 6.83 -12.26
C CYS A 43 -22.24 7.75 -13.05
N GLN A 44 -22.06 9.06 -12.86
CA GLN A 44 -22.64 10.06 -13.72
C GLN A 44 -21.57 10.56 -14.69
N LEU A 45 -21.91 10.55 -15.99
CA LEU A 45 -21.04 11.00 -17.06
C LEU A 45 -21.72 12.13 -17.85
N GLU A 46 -20.91 12.99 -18.45
CA GLU A 46 -21.32 13.98 -19.45
C GLU A 46 -20.43 13.95 -20.69
N ASN A 47 -20.93 14.52 -21.79
CA ASN A 47 -20.24 14.61 -23.08
C ASN A 47 -19.68 13.25 -23.54
N ILE A 48 -20.58 12.26 -23.66
CA ILE A 48 -20.22 10.86 -23.83
C ILE A 48 -20.25 10.46 -25.30
N THR A 49 -19.15 9.87 -25.77
CA THR A 49 -19.14 9.00 -26.94
C THR A 49 -19.54 7.58 -26.52
N TYR A 50 -20.74 7.19 -26.90
CA TYR A 50 -21.27 5.84 -26.67
C TYR A 50 -20.96 4.94 -27.85
N LYS A 51 -20.50 3.72 -27.57
CA LYS A 51 -20.29 2.67 -28.57
C LYS A 51 -21.12 1.44 -28.19
N ALA A 52 -22.10 1.14 -29.03
CA ALA A 52 -22.92 -0.06 -28.91
C ALA A 52 -22.12 -1.31 -29.26
N LYS A 53 -22.65 -2.48 -28.86
CA LYS A 53 -22.03 -3.79 -29.13
C LYS A 53 -21.87 -4.09 -30.62
N ASP A 54 -22.75 -3.57 -31.47
CA ASP A 54 -22.68 -3.68 -32.93
C ASP A 54 -21.64 -2.73 -33.56
N GLY A 55 -20.93 -1.96 -32.73
CA GLY A 55 -19.90 -1.03 -33.14
C GLY A 55 -20.41 0.36 -33.52
N LYS A 56 -21.73 0.58 -33.55
CA LYS A 56 -22.30 1.91 -33.82
C LYS A 56 -21.91 2.88 -32.72
N VAL A 57 -21.58 4.10 -33.14
CA VAL A 57 -21.16 5.18 -32.25
C VAL A 57 -22.22 6.27 -32.27
N SER A 58 -22.59 6.77 -31.09
CA SER A 58 -23.45 7.94 -30.94
C SER A 58 -22.91 8.87 -29.85
N GLN A 59 -23.38 10.12 -29.84
CA GLN A 59 -23.07 11.09 -28.79
C GLN A 59 -24.26 11.19 -27.83
N LEU A 60 -23.97 11.27 -26.54
CA LEU A 60 -24.95 11.45 -25.47
C LEU A 60 -24.49 12.61 -24.59
N GLU A 61 -25.41 13.47 -24.18
CA GLU A 61 -25.08 14.62 -23.34
C GLU A 61 -24.85 14.23 -21.88
N HIS A 62 -25.78 13.44 -21.32
CA HIS A 62 -25.74 12.99 -19.92
C HIS A 62 -26.15 11.52 -19.82
N VAL A 63 -25.42 10.75 -19.00
CA VAL A 63 -25.72 9.34 -18.73
C VAL A 63 -25.50 9.05 -17.25
N PHE A 64 -26.42 8.31 -16.64
CA PHE A 64 -26.22 7.68 -15.33
C PHE A 64 -26.09 6.17 -15.50
N ILE A 65 -24.94 5.63 -15.09
CA ILE A 65 -24.60 4.20 -15.20
C ILE A 65 -24.76 3.56 -13.82
N ARG A 66 -25.47 2.43 -13.78
CA ARG A 66 -25.57 1.60 -12.58
C ARG A 66 -24.31 0.77 -12.38
N GLY A 67 -23.64 0.91 -11.24
CA GLY A 67 -22.36 0.27 -10.94
C GLY A 67 -22.36 -1.26 -11.02
N SER A 68 -23.48 -1.91 -10.67
CA SER A 68 -23.60 -3.37 -10.76
C SER A 68 -23.47 -3.92 -12.19
N LEU A 69 -23.66 -3.08 -13.22
CA LEU A 69 -23.55 -3.44 -14.63
C LEU A 69 -22.16 -3.16 -15.22
N VAL A 70 -21.29 -2.48 -14.48
CA VAL A 70 -19.92 -2.16 -14.93
C VAL A 70 -19.06 -3.43 -14.92
N ARG A 71 -18.25 -3.59 -15.97
CA ARG A 71 -17.22 -4.63 -16.07
C ARG A 71 -15.87 -4.09 -15.60
N PHE A 72 -15.44 -2.96 -16.15
CA PHE A 72 -14.26 -2.23 -15.68
C PHE A 72 -14.35 -0.75 -16.11
N ILE A 73 -13.53 0.08 -15.46
CA ILE A 73 -13.37 1.50 -15.77
C ILE A 73 -11.91 1.77 -16.09
N VAL A 74 -11.65 2.45 -17.19
CA VAL A 74 -10.34 2.98 -17.55
C VAL A 74 -10.25 4.42 -17.08
N ILE A 75 -9.26 4.69 -16.24
CA ILE A 75 -9.01 5.97 -15.59
C ILE A 75 -7.75 6.61 -16.22
N PRO A 76 -7.65 7.95 -16.30
CA PRO A 76 -6.44 8.62 -16.79
C PRO A 76 -5.17 8.21 -16.06
N ASP A 77 -4.05 8.21 -16.79
CA ASP A 77 -2.75 7.81 -16.25
C ASP A 77 -2.17 8.83 -15.25
N MET A 78 -2.70 10.06 -15.19
CA MET A 78 -2.31 11.07 -14.21
C MET A 78 -2.47 10.57 -12.76
N LEU A 79 -3.45 9.68 -12.53
CA LEU A 79 -3.71 9.09 -11.21
C LEU A 79 -2.77 7.94 -10.85
N LYS A 80 -1.82 7.55 -11.72
CA LYS A 80 -0.81 6.51 -11.42
C LYS A 80 0.06 6.84 -10.21
N ASN A 81 0.25 8.13 -9.94
CA ASN A 81 1.08 8.64 -8.84
C ASN A 81 0.24 9.10 -7.64
N ALA A 82 -1.08 8.86 -7.67
CA ALA A 82 -1.99 9.24 -6.60
C ALA A 82 -1.53 8.66 -5.25
N PRO A 83 -1.69 9.41 -4.14
CA PRO A 83 -1.20 9.01 -2.83
C PRO A 83 -1.77 7.67 -2.35
N MET A 84 -2.94 7.26 -2.85
CA MET A 84 -3.63 6.02 -2.49
C MET A 84 -2.85 4.74 -2.83
N PHE A 85 -1.92 4.80 -3.78
CA PHE A 85 -1.07 3.66 -4.12
C PHE A 85 0.16 3.51 -3.22
N LYS A 86 0.44 4.48 -2.34
CA LYS A 86 1.62 4.49 -1.46
C LYS A 86 1.49 3.51 -0.28
N ASP A 87 0.28 3.34 0.25
CA ASP A 87 0.03 2.50 1.44
C ASP A 87 0.20 1.00 1.20
N VAL A 88 0.09 0.54 -0.04
CA VAL A 88 0.25 -0.89 -0.40
C VAL A 88 1.72 -1.32 -0.29
N ARG A 89 2.66 -0.41 -0.55
CA ARG A 89 4.11 -0.73 -0.56
C ARG A 89 4.74 -0.75 0.83
N GLY A 90 4.10 -0.12 1.83
CA GLY A 90 4.62 -0.02 3.20
C GLY A 90 4.32 -1.21 4.11
N LYS A 91 3.30 -2.02 3.81
CA LYS A 91 2.88 -3.15 4.66
C LYS A 91 3.54 -4.50 4.33
N GLY A 92 4.44 -4.54 3.34
CA GLY A 92 5.16 -5.76 2.95
C GLY A 92 6.62 -5.84 3.42
N LYS A 93 7.11 -4.88 4.22
CA LYS A 93 8.49 -4.84 4.73
C LYS A 93 8.58 -4.78 6.27
N SER A 94 7.60 -5.34 6.99
CA SER A 94 7.91 -5.84 8.32
C SER A 94 8.65 -7.16 8.14
N SER A 95 9.97 -7.05 8.07
CA SER A 95 10.94 -8.14 8.08
C SER A 95 10.63 -9.16 9.19
N SER A 96 9.86 -10.19 8.86
CA SER A 96 9.95 -11.50 9.51
C SER A 96 11.15 -12.24 8.90
N LEU A 97 12.36 -11.77 9.16
CA LEU A 97 13.56 -12.58 9.04
C LEU A 97 14.43 -12.29 10.25
N GLY A 98 14.47 -13.27 11.14
CA GLY A 98 15.56 -13.39 12.08
C GLY A 98 16.92 -13.45 11.39
N VAL A 99 17.94 -13.34 12.22
CA VAL A 99 19.37 -13.47 11.96
C VAL A 99 20.06 -12.18 11.52
N GLY A 100 20.74 -11.55 12.49
CA GLY A 100 22.00 -10.87 12.16
C GLY A 100 22.51 -9.82 13.14
N ARG A 101 23.28 -10.26 14.13
CA ARG A 101 24.50 -9.59 14.62
C ARG A 101 24.35 -8.26 15.38
N GLY A 102 24.42 -8.40 16.70
CA GLY A 102 25.60 -7.88 17.40
C GLY A 102 25.48 -6.51 18.03
N ARG A 103 24.85 -6.43 19.21
CA ARG A 103 25.28 -5.51 20.27
C ARG A 103 25.31 -6.26 21.59
N GLY A 104 26.53 -6.49 22.07
CA GLY A 104 26.83 -7.28 23.23
C GLY A 104 26.23 -6.70 24.51
N ALA A 105 25.60 -7.58 25.27
CA ALA A 105 25.58 -7.52 26.73
C ALA A 105 25.76 -8.95 27.24
N ALA A 106 26.78 -9.64 26.71
CA ALA A 106 27.30 -10.83 27.37
C ALA A 106 28.00 -10.34 28.64
N MET A 107 27.45 -10.75 29.78
CA MET A 107 28.16 -10.85 31.05
C MET A 107 29.61 -11.24 30.80
N ARG A 108 30.53 -10.28 30.97
CA ARG A 108 31.92 -10.59 31.29
C ARG A 108 32.37 -9.66 32.39
N ALA A 109 32.41 -10.27 33.57
CA ALA A 109 33.27 -9.95 34.69
C ALA A 109 34.48 -9.10 34.29
N LYS A 110 34.47 -7.86 34.73
CA LYS A 110 35.69 -7.05 34.84
C LYS A 110 35.83 -6.66 36.30
N GLY A 111 36.43 -7.57 37.05
CA GLY A 111 37.01 -7.26 38.35
C GLY A 111 38.12 -6.23 38.15
N GLN A 112 37.88 -5.03 38.64
CA GLN A 112 38.80 -3.93 38.81
C GLN A 112 38.38 -3.36 40.18
N GLY A 113 39.05 -3.64 41.29
CA GLY A 113 40.47 -3.49 41.53
C GLY A 113 40.62 -2.35 42.53
N THR A 114 40.44 -2.61 43.82
CA THR A 114 40.72 -1.69 44.93
C THR A 114 40.87 -2.49 46.23
N GLY A 115 41.97 -2.28 46.97
CA GLY A 115 42.01 -2.58 48.41
C GLY A 115 43.18 -3.42 48.92
N ARG A 116 44.31 -2.75 49.16
CA ARG A 116 45.18 -2.84 50.36
C ARG A 116 45.19 -4.15 51.17
N GLY A 117 46.40 -4.69 51.37
CA GLY A 117 46.84 -5.01 52.73
C GLY A 117 47.43 -6.40 52.95
N THR A 118 48.72 -6.39 53.30
CA THR A 118 49.34 -7.21 54.36
C THR A 118 49.42 -8.74 54.19
N GLY A 119 50.66 -9.20 53.98
CA GLY A 119 51.31 -10.02 54.99
C GLY A 119 51.59 -11.47 54.60
N GLY A 120 52.88 -11.85 54.67
CA GLY A 120 53.24 -13.15 55.21
C GLY A 120 53.92 -14.12 54.26
N ARG A 121 55.25 -13.98 54.17
CA ARG A 121 56.27 -15.03 54.40
C ARG A 121 56.15 -16.33 53.61
N GLY A 122 57.18 -16.58 52.81
CA GLY A 122 57.37 -17.79 52.03
C GLY A 122 57.45 -19.08 52.84
N ALA A 123 57.18 -20.16 52.12
CA ALA A 123 57.61 -21.50 52.47
C ALA A 123 58.04 -22.20 51.17
N VAL A 124 59.29 -22.68 51.23
CA VAL A 124 60.10 -23.50 50.32
C VAL A 124 59.36 -24.63 49.57
N PRO A 125 59.80 -25.00 48.35
CA PRO A 125 59.28 -26.16 47.62
C PRO A 125 60.04 -27.44 47.99
N PRO A 126 59.43 -28.64 47.88
CA PRO A 126 60.21 -29.86 47.72
C PRO A 126 60.22 -30.33 46.27
N VAL A 127 61.42 -30.72 45.86
CA VAL A 127 61.84 -31.26 44.57
C VAL A 127 61.57 -32.77 44.53
N ARG A 128 60.86 -33.20 43.48
CA ARG A 128 61.11 -34.36 42.58
C ARG A 128 61.45 -35.74 43.17
N ARG A 129 60.71 -36.77 42.72
CA ARG A 129 61.26 -37.91 41.96
C ARG A 129 60.20 -38.53 41.07
#